data_AF-A0A8X6VG45-F1
#
_entry.id   AF-A0A8X6VG45-F1
#
_cell.length_a   1.000
_cell.length_b   1.000
_cell.length_c   1.000
_cell.angle_alpha   90.00
_cell.angle_beta   90.00
_cell.angle_gamma   90.00
#
_symmetry.space_group_name_H-M   'P 1'
#
loop_
_entity.id
_entity.type
_entity.pdbx_description
1 polymer ?
#
loop_
_entity_poly.entity_id
_entity_poly.type
_entity_poly.pdbx_seq_one_letter_code
_entity_poly.pdbx_strand_id
1 'polypeptide(L)'
;MLRREMCEGLQQTPAEVTAAESVETLQELATDVERLSHLAFSDCPTEVREVLALQHFIDGVRDPEIQKALRMADLKDLKGVLVFAMKFEAAQEATRKDRHPIRAVNESDTSNSSVERLERQMRSFMNRVESLMSQKADGKKTLKCWTCG
;
A
#
# COMPACT_ATOMS: atom_id res chain seq x y z
N MET A 1 33.46 -26.88 -37.95
CA MET A 1 33.60 -26.78 -36.48
C MET A 1 32.99 -25.46 -36.05
N LEU A 2 31.85 -25.54 -35.36
CA LEU A 2 31.00 -24.41 -34.98
C LEU A 2 31.64 -23.58 -33.85
N ARG A 3 31.62 -22.25 -34.00
CA ARG A 3 31.53 -21.29 -32.88
C ARG A 3 30.58 -20.15 -33.29
N ARG A 4 29.29 -20.45 -33.25
CA ARG A 4 28.25 -19.54 -32.75
C ARG A 4 27.93 -19.99 -31.32
N GLU A 5 27.33 -19.11 -30.52
CA GLU A 5 26.90 -19.28 -29.11
C GLU A 5 27.99 -18.82 -28.10
N MET A 6 27.79 -17.89 -27.16
CA MET A 6 26.57 -17.29 -26.61
C MET A 6 26.84 -15.84 -26.14
N CYS A 7 26.08 -14.89 -26.69
CA CYS A 7 25.73 -13.64 -26.02
C CYS A 7 24.26 -13.74 -25.63
N GLU A 8 23.92 -14.62 -24.70
CA GLU A 8 22.60 -14.68 -24.07
C GLU A 8 22.82 -15.07 -22.61
N GLY A 9 22.26 -14.28 -21.69
CA GLY A 9 22.43 -14.52 -20.25
C GLY A 9 22.41 -13.28 -19.36
N LEU A 10 21.98 -12.11 -19.86
CA LEU A 10 21.55 -11.02 -18.99
C LEU A 10 20.07 -11.20 -18.66
N GLN A 11 19.80 -12.25 -17.89
CA GLN A 11 18.53 -12.44 -17.21
C GLN A 11 18.84 -12.97 -15.81
N GLN A 12 19.18 -12.02 -14.93
CA GLN A 12 19.07 -12.23 -13.50
C GLN A 12 17.93 -11.35 -13.00
N THR A 13 16.79 -12.03 -12.90
CA THR A 13 15.70 -11.92 -11.92
C THR A 13 15.02 -10.56 -11.76
N PRO A 14 13.69 -10.46 -11.99
CA PRO A 14 12.93 -9.36 -11.41
C PRO A 14 13.08 -9.50 -9.88
N ALA A 15 13.62 -8.46 -9.25
CA ALA A 15 13.36 -8.24 -7.84
C ALA A 15 11.86 -7.99 -7.72
N GLU A 16 11.10 -9.07 -7.65
CA GLU A 16 9.78 -9.08 -7.08
C GLU A 16 10.00 -8.69 -5.62
N VAL A 17 10.00 -7.38 -5.37
CA VAL A 17 9.72 -6.81 -4.06
C VAL A 17 8.28 -7.21 -3.77
N THR A 18 8.11 -8.49 -3.47
CA THR A 18 6.99 -8.97 -2.71
C THR A 18 7.05 -8.11 -1.46
N ALA A 19 6.02 -7.29 -1.27
CA ALA A 19 5.72 -6.71 0.01
C ALA A 19 5.46 -7.90 0.94
N ALA A 20 6.54 -8.51 1.42
CA ALA A 20 6.50 -9.24 2.66
C ALA A 20 6.04 -8.20 3.66
N GLU A 21 4.82 -8.34 4.14
CA GLU A 21 4.41 -7.73 5.39
C GLU A 21 5.28 -8.38 6.48
N SER A 22 6.55 -8.00 6.53
CA SER A 22 7.41 -8.32 7.64
C SER A 22 6.75 -7.67 8.84
N VAL A 23 6.36 -8.47 9.83
CA VAL A 23 5.85 -7.97 11.11
C VAL A 23 7.05 -7.42 11.89
N GLU A 24 7.74 -6.44 11.32
CA GLU A 24 8.85 -5.77 11.95
C GLU A 24 8.32 -4.91 13.09
N THR A 25 8.75 -5.22 14.31
CA THR A 25 8.38 -4.45 15.49
C THR A 25 8.99 -3.04 15.42
N LEU A 26 8.39 -2.07 16.13
CA LEU A 26 8.97 -0.73 16.22
C LEU A 26 10.43 -0.74 16.70
N GLN A 27 10.80 -1.73 17.52
CA GLN A 27 12.17 -1.89 18.02
C GLN A 27 13.14 -2.41 16.96
N GLU A 28 12.71 -3.40 16.17
CA GLU A 28 13.48 -3.91 15.03
C GLU A 28 13.71 -2.80 14.01
N LEU A 29 12.64 -2.06 13.66
CA LEU A 29 12.73 -0.90 12.76
C LEU A 29 13.73 0.14 13.26
N ALA A 30 13.68 0.50 14.54
CA ALA A 30 14.63 1.46 15.11
C ALA A 30 16.08 0.96 15.01
N THR A 31 16.30 -0.32 15.31
CA THR A 31 17.62 -0.94 15.29
C THR A 31 18.17 -1.00 13.87
N ASP A 32 17.34 -1.40 12.89
CA ASP A 32 17.75 -1.48 11.50
C ASP A 32 17.97 -0.11 10.89
N VAL A 33 17.14 0.89 11.19
CA VAL A 33 17.35 2.27 10.74
C VAL A 33 18.64 2.84 11.33
N GLU A 34 18.93 2.64 12.61
CA GLU A 34 20.19 3.08 13.24
C GLU A 34 21.40 2.43 12.55
N ARG A 35 21.36 1.10 12.40
CA ARG A 35 22.44 0.32 11.76
C ARG A 35 22.65 0.74 10.30
N LEU A 36 21.58 0.86 9.52
CA LEU A 36 21.65 1.27 8.11
C LEU A 36 22.15 2.71 7.97
N SER A 37 21.71 3.61 8.86
CA SER A 37 22.17 4.99 8.86
C SER A 37 23.69 5.07 9.11
N HIS A 38 24.21 4.27 10.05
CA HIS A 38 25.66 4.17 10.32
C HIS A 38 26.46 3.61 9.14
N LEU A 39 25.90 2.67 8.38
CA LEU A 39 26.55 2.07 7.22
C LEU A 39 26.50 2.98 5.99
N ALA A 40 25.36 3.63 5.73
CA ALA A 40 25.14 4.44 4.54
C ALA A 40 25.76 5.84 4.65
N PHE A 41 25.84 6.39 5.86
CA PHE A 41 26.30 7.76 6.12
C PHE A 41 27.49 7.79 7.09
N SER A 42 28.46 6.88 6.90
CA SER A 42 29.68 6.80 7.74
C SER A 42 30.50 8.09 7.72
N ASP A 43 30.49 8.79 6.58
CA ASP A 43 31.34 9.95 6.31
C ASP A 43 30.63 11.28 6.66
N CYS A 44 29.37 11.24 7.07
CA CYS A 44 28.58 12.41 7.45
C CYS A 44 28.75 12.77 8.93
N PRO A 45 28.57 14.05 9.33
CA PRO A 45 28.48 14.45 10.73
C PRO A 45 27.39 13.66 11.46
N THR A 46 27.64 13.37 12.74
CA THR A 46 26.74 12.54 13.57
C THR A 46 25.34 13.13 13.65
N GLU A 47 25.22 14.45 13.80
CA GLU A 47 23.95 15.15 13.91
C GLU A 47 23.09 14.98 12.64
N VAL A 48 23.72 15.03 11.47
CA VAL A 48 23.04 14.82 10.18
C VAL A 48 22.53 13.39 10.08
N ARG A 49 23.38 12.43 10.47
CA ARG A 49 23.04 11.01 10.46
C ARG A 49 21.90 10.65 11.41
N GLU A 50 21.89 11.26 12.60
CA GLU A 50 20.82 11.09 13.59
C GLU A 50 19.48 11.66 13.10
N VAL A 51 19.50 12.84 12.47
CA VAL A 51 18.30 13.45 11.87
C VAL A 51 17.76 12.59 10.73
N LEU A 52 18.63 12.07 9.86
CA LEU A 52 18.22 11.17 8.78
C LEU A 52 17.64 9.86 9.33
N ALA A 53 18.28 9.26 10.33
CA ALA A 53 17.76 8.07 10.99
C ALA A 53 16.37 8.33 11.60
N LEU A 54 16.18 9.46 12.26
CA LEU A 54 14.90 9.86 12.82
C LEU A 54 13.81 10.00 11.76
N GLN A 55 14.11 10.66 10.63
CA GLN A 55 13.17 10.82 9.52
C GLN A 55 12.80 9.47 8.90
N HIS A 56 13.79 8.62 8.64
CA HIS A 56 13.55 7.27 8.10
C HIS A 56 12.74 6.39 9.04
N PHE A 57 12.95 6.51 10.35
CA PHE A 57 12.11 5.80 11.32
C PHE A 57 10.66 6.25 11.21
N ILE A 58 10.40 7.56 11.23
CA ILE A 58 9.03 8.12 11.13
C ILE A 58 8.36 7.66 9.84
N ASP A 59 9.08 7.69 8.72
CA ASP A 59 8.57 7.28 7.42
C ASP A 59 8.35 5.76 7.32
N GLY A 60 9.14 4.96 8.05
CA GLY A 60 9.01 3.50 8.13
C GLY A 60 7.92 3.00 9.07
N VAL A 61 7.35 3.86 9.94
CA VAL A 61 6.22 3.46 10.79
C VAL A 61 4.99 3.13 9.94
N ARG A 62 4.47 1.92 10.10
CA ARG A 62 3.33 1.39 9.35
C ARG A 62 1.99 2.00 9.73
N ASP A 63 1.81 2.31 11.01
CA ASP A 63 0.57 2.89 11.51
C ASP A 63 0.52 4.39 11.15
N PRO A 64 -0.43 4.83 10.29
CA PRO A 64 -0.50 6.21 9.84
C PRO A 64 -0.88 7.19 10.96
N GLU A 65 -1.56 6.74 12.02
CA GLU A 65 -1.89 7.57 13.18
C GLU A 65 -0.65 7.81 14.03
N ILE A 66 0.15 6.76 14.28
CA ILE A 66 1.44 6.87 14.97
C ILE A 66 2.39 7.77 14.17
N GLN A 67 2.49 7.56 12.86
CA GLN A 67 3.34 8.38 11.99
C GLN A 67 2.96 9.87 12.05
N LYS A 68 1.66 10.19 11.97
CA LYS A 68 1.17 11.57 12.11
C LYS A 68 1.49 12.15 13.47
N ALA A 69 1.28 11.38 14.55
CA ALA A 69 1.56 11.83 15.91
C ALA A 69 3.05 12.13 16.12
N LEU A 70 3.94 11.29 15.57
CA LEU A 70 5.38 11.52 15.63
C LEU A 70 5.81 12.78 14.88
N ARG A 71 5.22 13.07 13.72
CA ARG A 71 5.48 14.31 12.97
C ARG A 71 5.03 15.57 13.71
N MET A 72 4.09 15.46 14.65
CA MET A 72 3.65 16.58 15.50
C MET A 72 4.45 16.70 16.80
N ALA A 73 5.18 15.66 17.21
CA ALA A 73 5.78 15.57 18.54
C ALA A 73 7.13 16.32 18.70
N ASP A 74 7.69 16.90 17.62
CA ASP A 74 8.96 17.66 17.61
C ASP A 74 10.09 16.97 18.40
N LEU A 75 10.24 15.66 18.20
CA LEU A 75 11.25 14.84 18.87
C LEU A 75 12.60 14.95 18.13
N LYS A 76 13.70 15.00 18.90
CA LYS A 76 15.06 15.19 18.36
C LYS A 76 15.89 13.91 18.29
N ASP A 77 15.53 12.92 19.12
CA ASP A 77 16.32 11.70 19.30
C ASP A 77 15.53 10.48 18.83
N LEU A 78 16.18 9.58 18.10
CA LEU A 78 15.57 8.33 17.62
C LEU A 78 14.96 7.50 18.77
N LYS A 79 15.67 7.44 19.90
CA LYS A 79 15.18 6.77 21.11
C LYS A 79 13.89 7.41 21.65
N GLY A 80 13.78 8.73 21.60
CA GLY A 80 12.59 9.46 22.03
C GLY A 80 11.39 9.14 21.14
N VAL A 81 11.61 9.13 19.83
CA VAL A 81 10.62 8.76 18.80
C VAL A 81 10.14 7.32 19.00
N LEU A 82 11.05 6.38 19.23
CA LEU A 82 10.70 4.98 19.52
C LEU A 82 9.83 4.85 20.78
N VAL A 83 10.24 5.48 21.88
CA VAL A 83 9.48 5.42 23.14
C VAL A 83 8.10 6.05 22.99
N PHE A 84 7.98 7.16 22.26
CA PHE A 84 6.70 7.78 21.97
C PHE A 84 5.81 6.84 21.15
N ALA A 85 6.34 6.25 20.07
CA ALA A 85 5.61 5.33 19.21
C ALA A 85 5.06 4.13 19.99
N MET A 86 5.90 3.50 20.83
CA MET A 86 5.49 2.38 21.69
C MET A 86 4.40 2.78 22.71
N LYS A 87 4.50 3.98 23.30
CA LYS A 87 3.47 4.49 24.22
C LYS A 87 2.15 4.72 23.50
N PHE A 88 2.19 5.26 22.28
CA PHE A 88 1.01 5.47 21.47
C PHE A 88 0.35 4.13 21.07
N GLU A 89 1.15 3.15 20.65
CA GLU A 89 0.67 1.81 20.32
C GLU A 89 -0.04 1.15 21.52
N ALA A 90 0.56 1.24 22.71
CA ALA A 90 -0.04 0.75 23.95
C ALA A 90 -1.35 1.49 24.31
N ALA A 91 -1.39 2.81 24.12
CA ALA A 91 -2.59 3.62 24.38
C ALA A 91 -3.72 3.32 23.38
N GLN A 92 -3.40 3.11 22.10
CA GLN A 92 -4.34 2.68 21.08
C GLN A 92 -4.93 1.32 21.45
N GLU A 93 -4.10 0.35 21.83
CA GLU A 93 -4.54 -0.99 22.18
C GLU A 93 -5.46 -0.99 23.42
N ALA A 94 -5.18 -0.14 24.41
CA ALA A 94 -6.06 0.07 25.56
C ALA A 94 -7.39 0.70 25.14
N THR A 95 -7.36 1.72 24.28
CA THR A 95 -8.56 2.42 23.82
C THR A 95 -9.45 1.54 22.95
N ARG A 96 -8.86 0.66 22.11
CA ARG A 96 -9.60 -0.31 21.29
C ARG A 96 -10.41 -1.28 22.15
N LYS A 97 -9.89 -1.67 23.32
CA LYS A 97 -10.58 -2.55 24.29
C LYS A 97 -11.66 -1.83 25.08
N ASP A 98 -11.50 -0.52 25.31
CA ASP A 98 -12.42 0.31 26.09
C ASP A 98 -13.50 1.01 25.24
N ARG A 99 -13.71 0.58 23.98
CA ARG A 99 -14.80 1.10 23.13
C ARG A 99 -16.17 0.63 23.63
N HIS A 100 -16.63 1.16 24.76
CA HIS A 100 -18.05 1.38 24.98
C HIS A 100 -18.50 2.52 24.05
N PRO A 101 -19.61 2.37 23.30
CA PRO A 101 -19.99 3.33 22.26
C PRO A 101 -20.53 4.62 22.87
N ILE A 102 -19.64 5.49 23.35
CA ILE A 102 -19.96 6.86 23.71
C ILE A 102 -19.75 7.70 22.46
N ARG A 103 -20.79 7.77 21.61
CA ARG A 103 -20.83 8.60 20.37
C ARG A 103 -19.55 8.49 19.52
N ALA A 104 -19.24 7.29 19.02
CA ALA A 104 -18.35 7.19 17.87
C ALA A 104 -19.12 7.71 16.64
N VAL A 105 -18.69 8.85 16.08
CA VAL A 105 -18.91 9.09 14.65
C VAL A 105 -17.96 8.12 13.97
N ASN A 106 -18.51 7.06 13.40
CA ASN A 106 -17.74 6.19 12.54
C ASN A 106 -17.34 7.02 11.31
N GLU A 107 -16.09 7.45 11.23
CA GLU A 107 -15.45 7.77 9.94
C GLU A 107 -15.04 6.48 9.22
N SER A 108 -15.88 5.45 9.31
CA SER A 108 -15.94 4.40 8.31
C SER A 108 -17.27 4.63 7.60
N ASP A 109 -17.22 4.93 6.30
CA ASP A 109 -18.24 4.55 5.30
C ASP A 109 -18.31 5.52 4.12
N THR A 110 -17.61 6.66 4.10
CA THR A 110 -17.64 7.52 2.91
C THR A 110 -16.91 6.89 1.72
N SER A 111 -15.82 6.14 1.96
CA SER A 111 -15.10 5.40 0.91
C SER A 111 -15.84 4.11 0.52
N ASN A 112 -16.26 3.28 1.48
CA ASN A 112 -16.92 2.01 1.19
C ASN A 112 -18.29 2.19 0.52
N SER A 113 -19.11 3.15 0.95
CA SER A 113 -20.42 3.39 0.32
C SER A 113 -20.28 3.89 -1.12
N SER A 114 -19.24 4.67 -1.42
CA SER A 114 -18.93 5.18 -2.75
C SER A 114 -18.41 4.06 -3.67
N VAL A 115 -17.55 3.19 -3.16
CA VAL A 115 -17.03 2.02 -3.89
C VAL A 115 -18.15 1.03 -4.17
N GLU A 116 -18.98 0.67 -3.18
CA GLU A 116 -20.13 -0.20 -3.39
C GLU A 116 -21.15 0.37 -4.39
N ARG A 117 -21.37 1.68 -4.37
CA ARG A 117 -22.24 2.37 -5.32
C ARG A 117 -21.69 2.26 -6.74
N LEU A 118 -20.39 2.49 -6.91
CA LEU A 118 -19.72 2.36 -8.21
C LEU A 118 -19.78 0.92 -8.72
N GLU A 119 -19.54 -0.06 -7.85
CA GLU A 119 -19.66 -1.47 -8.21
C GLU A 119 -21.08 -1.86 -8.62
N ARG A 120 -22.11 -1.38 -7.90
CA ARG A 120 -23.52 -1.58 -8.29
C ARG A 120 -23.80 -0.99 -9.67
N GLN A 121 -23.27 0.19 -9.97
CA GLN A 121 -23.41 0.82 -11.29
C GLN A 121 -22.68 0.03 -12.39
N MET A 122 -21.46 -0.45 -12.14
CA MET A 122 -20.71 -1.28 -13.08
C MET A 122 -21.45 -2.59 -13.38
N ARG A 123 -21.97 -3.27 -12.36
CA ARG A 123 -22.77 -4.49 -12.55
C ARG A 123 -24.03 -4.23 -13.39
N SER A 124 -24.76 -3.15 -13.10
CA SER A 124 -25.94 -2.76 -13.88
C SER A 124 -25.59 -2.45 -15.34
N PHE A 125 -24.47 -1.76 -15.58
CA PHE A 125 -23.99 -1.45 -16.92
C PHE A 125 -23.64 -2.73 -17.70
N MET A 126 -22.89 -3.65 -17.09
CA MET A 126 -22.51 -4.92 -17.71
C MET A 126 -23.74 -5.76 -18.11
N ASN A 127 -24.75 -5.83 -17.24
CA ASN A 127 -26.00 -6.55 -17.54
C ASN A 127 -26.76 -5.93 -18.72
N ARG A 128 -26.74 -4.59 -18.85
CA ARG A 128 -27.35 -3.90 -20.00
C ARG A 128 -26.59 -4.20 -21.29
N VAL A 129 -25.26 -4.21 -21.24
CA VAL A 129 -24.42 -4.56 -22.39
C VAL A 129 -24.70 -6.00 -22.82
N GLU A 130 -24.76 -6.93 -21.88
CA GLU A 130 -25.08 -8.34 -22.16
C GLU A 130 -26.46 -8.49 -22.83
N SER A 131 -27.49 -7.82 -22.30
CA SER A 131 -28.83 -7.84 -22.90
C SER A 131 -28.85 -7.28 -24.34
N LEU A 132 -28.08 -6.22 -24.62
CA LEU A 132 -27.94 -5.65 -25.97
C LEU A 132 -27.19 -6.59 -26.91
N MET A 133 -26.22 -7.35 -26.40
CA MET A 133 -25.47 -8.35 -27.16
C MET A 133 -26.36 -9.55 -27.51
N SER A 134 -27.18 -10.04 -26.58
CA SER A 134 -28.16 -11.11 -26.84
C SER A 134 -29.21 -10.69 -27.87
N GLN A 135 -29.72 -9.46 -27.82
CA GLN A 135 -30.67 -8.94 -28.80
C GLN A 135 -30.08 -8.82 -30.22
N LYS A 136 -28.77 -8.58 -30.35
CA LYS A 136 -28.08 -8.58 -31.66
C LYS A 136 -27.86 -9.98 -32.23
N ALA A 137 -27.77 -11.02 -31.39
CA ALA A 137 -27.58 -12.39 -31.84
C ALA A 137 -28.81 -12.94 -32.56
N ASP A 138 -30.02 -12.57 -32.12
CA ASP A 138 -31.29 -12.96 -32.75
C ASP A 138 -31.69 -12.08 -33.94
N GLY A 139 -31.00 -10.96 -34.15
CA GLY A 139 -31.29 -9.96 -35.19
C GLY A 139 -30.70 -10.22 -36.58
N LYS A 140 -30.15 -11.42 -36.87
CA LYS A 140 -29.69 -11.77 -38.24
C LYS A 140 -30.88 -12.07 -39.15
N LYS A 141 -31.57 -11.03 -39.62
CA LYS A 141 -32.46 -11.14 -40.78
C LYS A 141 -31.59 -11.47 -41.99
N THR A 142 -31.73 -12.68 -42.54
CA THR A 142 -31.08 -13.06 -43.79
C THR A 142 -31.63 -12.15 -44.89
N LEU A 143 -30.79 -11.25 -45.41
CA LEU A 143 -31.15 -10.47 -46.59
C LEU A 143 -31.12 -11.43 -47.79
N LYS A 144 -32.30 -11.86 -48.28
CA LYS A 144 -32.39 -12.59 -49.55
C LYS A 144 -32.06 -11.61 -50.68
N CYS A 145 -31.02 -11.93 -51.44
CA CYS A 145 -30.66 -11.22 -52.68
C CYS A 145 -31.75 -11.49 -53.73
N TRP A 146 -32.27 -10.43 -54.34
CA TRP A 146 -33.33 -10.52 -55.36
C TRP A 146 -32.80 -10.71 -56.79
N THR A 147 -31.48 -10.81 -56.97
CA THR A 147 -30.83 -10.87 -58.29
C THR A 147 -30.00 -12.13 -58.53
N CYS A 148 -30.11 -13.11 -57.64
CA CYS A 148 -29.50 -14.42 -57.80
C CYS A 148 -30.62 -15.40 -58.14
N GLY A 149 -30.94 -15.46 -59.44
CA GLY A 149 -31.76 -16.52 -60.05
C GLY A 149 -31.01 -17.84 -60.13
#